data_AF-A0A535YUD3-F1
#
_entry.id   AF-A0A535YUD3-F1
#
_cell.length_a   1.000
_cell.length_b   1.000
_cell.length_c   1.000
_cell.angle_alpha   90.00
_cell.angle_beta   90.00
_cell.angle_gamma   90.00
#
_symmetry.space_group_name_H-M   'P 1'
#
loop_
_entity.id
_entity.type
_entity.pdbx_description
1 polymer ?
#
loop_
_entity_poly.entity_id
_entity_poly.type
_entity_poly.pdbx_seq_one_letter_code
_entity_poly.pdbx_strand_id
1 'polypeptide(L)'
;HFAYTSGRHGADYLEKFRILEDPRASGALARMIADRFRPSRPQMVAGPSTGGIILAFEVARQLGVNAVYVERGEAGGRALRRGFQIPTGTRVLIVDDVVTTGGSLAETSTCVGHAGGEVVGIGVLADRTSGRTPTDVPFFACLTVDFPSYAPEECPLCAERIPVAEPRGTSKRVAV
;
A
#
# COMPACT_ATOMS: atom_id res chain seq x y z
N HIS A 1 -10.93 -9.44 17.85
CA HIS A 1 -10.07 -10.59 17.50
C HIS A 1 -10.21 -10.86 16.01
N PHE A 2 -9.11 -10.72 15.26
CA PHE A 2 -9.07 -10.92 13.82
C PHE A 2 -8.05 -11.99 13.47
N ALA A 3 -8.38 -12.83 12.49
CA ALA A 3 -7.43 -13.73 11.84
C ALA A 3 -7.02 -13.14 10.49
N TYR A 4 -5.72 -12.94 10.29
CA TYR A 4 -5.16 -12.36 9.08
C TYR A 4 -4.92 -13.44 8.02
N THR A 5 -4.72 -13.03 6.76
CA THR A 5 -4.42 -13.96 5.64
C THR A 5 -3.11 -14.72 5.81
N SER A 6 -2.23 -14.28 6.71
CA SER A 6 -1.00 -14.99 7.12
C SER A 6 -1.26 -16.13 8.10
N GLY A 7 -2.49 -16.32 8.59
CA GLY A 7 -2.83 -17.23 9.68
C GLY A 7 -2.53 -16.67 11.08
N ARG A 8 -1.93 -15.49 11.18
CA ARG A 8 -1.67 -14.81 12.47
C ARG A 8 -2.91 -14.10 12.98
N HIS A 9 -3.02 -13.96 14.29
CA HIS A 9 -4.17 -13.34 14.96
C HIS A 9 -3.80 -12.00 15.60
N GLY A 10 -4.78 -11.12 15.81
CA GLY A 10 -4.56 -9.86 16.53
C GLY A 10 -5.83 -9.14 16.95
N ALA A 11 -5.67 -8.03 17.66
CA ALA A 11 -6.77 -7.23 18.19
C ALA A 11 -7.32 -6.24 17.16
N ASP A 12 -6.46 -5.73 16.27
CA ASP A 12 -6.76 -4.57 15.43
C ASP A 12 -6.77 -4.90 13.93
N TYR A 13 -7.66 -4.26 13.20
CA TYR A 13 -7.72 -4.36 11.75
C TYR A 13 -8.01 -2.98 11.14
N LEU A 14 -7.13 -2.53 10.24
CA LEU A 14 -7.32 -1.28 9.51
C LEU A 14 -8.13 -1.56 8.24
N GLU A 15 -9.42 -1.26 8.28
CA GLU A 15 -10.27 -1.28 7.08
C GLU A 15 -10.03 -0.02 6.25
N LYS A 16 -8.97 -0.07 5.45
CA LYS A 16 -8.53 1.01 4.56
C LYS A 16 -9.61 1.47 3.57
N PHE A 17 -10.52 0.59 3.13
CA PHE A 17 -11.57 1.01 2.20
C PHE A 17 -12.58 1.97 2.83
N ARG A 18 -12.75 2.00 4.15
CA ARG A 18 -13.56 3.03 4.83
C ARG A 18 -12.95 4.43 4.74
N ILE A 19 -11.63 4.52 4.55
CA ILE A 19 -10.94 5.78 4.27
C ILE A 19 -11.04 6.10 2.78
N LEU A 20 -10.75 5.10 1.92
CA LEU A 20 -10.74 5.26 0.47
C LEU A 20 -12.12 5.53 -0.13
N GLU A 21 -13.21 5.18 0.56
CA GLU A 21 -14.58 5.49 0.12
C GLU A 21 -14.98 6.96 0.37
N ASP A 22 -14.32 7.68 1.29
CA ASP A 22 -14.58 9.11 1.52
C ASP A 22 -13.57 9.95 0.72
N PRO A 23 -13.99 10.64 -0.37
CA PRO A 23 -13.10 11.45 -1.18
C PRO A 23 -12.47 12.62 -0.43
N ARG A 24 -13.12 13.12 0.64
CA ARG A 24 -12.56 14.23 1.45
C ARG A 24 -11.40 13.72 2.30
N ALA A 25 -11.59 12.57 2.96
CA ALA A 25 -10.52 11.94 3.75
C ALA A 25 -9.36 11.53 2.84
N SER A 26 -9.66 10.84 1.73
CA SER A 26 -8.66 10.44 0.73
C SER A 26 -7.93 11.63 0.14
N GLY A 27 -8.65 12.70 -0.21
CA GLY A 27 -8.05 13.93 -0.74
C GLY A 27 -7.12 14.62 0.25
N ALA A 28 -7.50 14.68 1.54
CA ALA A 28 -6.65 15.25 2.59
C ALA A 28 -5.36 14.44 2.80
N LEU A 29 -5.46 13.10 2.86
CA LEU A 29 -4.30 12.23 3.03
C LEU A 29 -3.40 12.23 1.79
N ALA A 30 -3.98 12.23 0.59
CA ALA A 30 -3.23 12.38 -0.66
C ALA A 30 -2.52 13.73 -0.73
N ARG A 31 -3.10 14.81 -0.17
CA ARG A 31 -2.43 16.13 -0.07
C ARG A 31 -1.17 16.06 0.77
N MET A 32 -1.22 15.38 1.91
CA MET A 32 -0.04 15.19 2.76
C MET A 32 1.09 14.50 1.99
N ILE A 33 0.77 13.43 1.24
CA ILE A 33 1.75 12.72 0.41
C ILE A 33 2.27 13.64 -0.72
N ALA A 34 1.37 14.30 -1.44
CA ALA A 34 1.73 15.18 -2.56
C ALA A 34 2.66 16.31 -2.11
N ASP A 35 2.35 16.97 -1.01
CA ASP A 35 3.16 18.08 -0.50
C ASP A 35 4.52 17.60 0.01
N ARG A 36 4.58 16.42 0.65
CA ARG A 36 5.84 15.80 1.10
C ARG A 36 6.81 15.52 -0.05
N PHE A 37 6.30 15.14 -1.21
CA PHE A 37 7.10 14.75 -2.37
C PHE A 37 7.15 15.82 -3.47
N ARG A 38 6.45 16.94 -3.34
CA ARG A 38 6.52 18.07 -4.29
C ARG A 38 7.96 18.56 -4.54
N PRO A 39 8.85 18.67 -3.54
CA PRO A 39 10.26 19.03 -3.76
C PRO A 39 11.01 17.99 -4.61
N SER A 40 10.60 16.72 -4.52
CA SER A 40 11.08 15.63 -5.35
C SER A 40 10.45 15.64 -6.74
N ARG A 41 9.77 16.70 -7.20
CA ARG A 41 9.24 16.92 -8.58
C ARG A 41 8.76 15.68 -9.37
N PRO A 42 7.92 14.77 -8.82
CA PRO A 42 7.51 13.57 -9.55
C PRO A 42 6.89 13.94 -10.89
N GLN A 43 7.14 13.15 -11.92
CA GLN A 43 6.59 13.31 -13.26
C GLN A 43 5.46 12.32 -13.53
N MET A 44 5.38 11.24 -12.74
CA MET A 44 4.27 10.29 -12.70
C MET A 44 4.08 9.72 -11.30
N VAL A 45 2.89 9.20 -11.03
CA VAL A 45 2.58 8.47 -9.79
C VAL A 45 2.17 7.03 -10.12
N ALA A 46 2.80 6.05 -9.48
CA ALA A 46 2.48 4.64 -9.65
C ALA A 46 1.75 4.11 -8.41
N GLY A 47 0.67 3.35 -8.60
CA GLY A 47 -0.05 2.69 -7.51
C GLY A 47 -0.35 1.23 -7.81
N PRO A 48 -0.05 0.29 -6.91
CA PRO A 48 -0.41 -1.10 -7.10
C PRO A 48 -1.91 -1.33 -6.87
N SER A 49 -2.48 -2.32 -7.57
CA SER A 49 -3.86 -2.73 -7.33
C SER A 49 -4.04 -3.37 -5.95
N THR A 50 -5.19 -3.18 -5.28
CA THR A 50 -6.35 -2.36 -5.68
C THR A 50 -6.38 -0.97 -5.04
N GLY A 51 -6.15 -0.87 -3.72
CA GLY A 51 -6.30 0.40 -2.99
C GLY A 51 -5.31 1.48 -3.44
N GLY A 52 -4.07 1.10 -3.79
CA GLY A 52 -3.06 2.01 -4.32
C GLY A 52 -3.47 2.71 -5.63
N ILE A 53 -4.39 2.15 -6.43
CA ILE A 53 -4.89 2.80 -7.65
C ILE A 53 -5.67 4.08 -7.32
N ILE A 54 -6.55 4.02 -6.32
CA ILE A 54 -7.37 5.16 -5.88
C ILE A 54 -6.45 6.29 -5.39
N LEU A 55 -5.45 5.91 -4.58
CA LEU A 55 -4.50 6.86 -4.03
C LEU A 55 -3.58 7.45 -5.11
N ALA A 56 -3.09 6.63 -6.05
CA ALA A 56 -2.24 7.09 -7.15
C ALA A 56 -2.96 8.11 -8.02
N PHE A 57 -4.22 7.85 -8.37
CA PHE A 57 -5.03 8.81 -9.12
C PHE A 57 -5.15 10.14 -8.36
N GLU A 58 -5.52 10.11 -7.08
CA GLU A 58 -5.74 11.33 -6.31
C GLU A 58 -4.44 12.12 -6.05
N VAL A 59 -3.34 11.44 -5.73
CA VAL A 59 -2.02 12.10 -5.56
C VAL A 59 -1.53 12.69 -6.88
N ALA A 60 -1.66 11.96 -7.99
CA ALA A 60 -1.29 12.44 -9.32
C ALA A 60 -2.08 13.70 -9.71
N ARG A 61 -3.39 13.70 -9.46
CA ARG A 61 -4.28 14.85 -9.67
C ARG A 61 -3.80 16.09 -8.91
N GLN A 62 -3.34 15.92 -7.67
CA GLN A 62 -2.87 17.03 -6.82
C GLN A 62 -1.44 17.50 -7.14
N LEU A 63 -0.63 16.64 -7.75
CA LEU A 63 0.69 16.97 -8.28
C LEU A 63 0.63 17.54 -9.71
N GLY A 64 -0.48 17.34 -10.44
CA GLY A 64 -0.65 17.77 -11.82
C GLY A 64 0.09 16.89 -12.82
N VAL A 65 0.19 15.58 -12.53
CA VAL A 65 0.90 14.59 -13.35
C VAL A 65 0.02 13.38 -13.66
N ASN A 66 0.49 12.49 -14.53
CA ASN A 66 -0.23 11.27 -14.86
C ASN A 66 -0.02 10.18 -13.80
N ALA A 67 -1.04 9.34 -13.62
CA ALA A 67 -0.96 8.12 -12.85
C ALA A 67 -0.76 6.90 -13.75
N VAL A 68 -0.03 5.90 -13.25
CA VAL A 68 0.08 4.57 -13.84
C VAL A 68 -0.27 3.51 -12.79
N TYR A 69 -0.82 2.39 -13.23
CA TYR A 69 -1.32 1.36 -12.31
C TYR A 69 -0.55 0.07 -12.49
N VAL A 70 -0.11 -0.49 -11.36
CA VAL A 70 0.71 -1.68 -11.32
C VAL A 70 -0.13 -2.85 -10.81
N GLU A 71 -0.34 -3.84 -11.66
CA GLU A 71 -1.20 -4.98 -11.35
C GLU A 71 -0.40 -6.24 -11.13
N ARG A 72 -1.07 -7.29 -10.66
CA ARG A 72 -0.46 -8.62 -10.57
C ARG A 72 -0.16 -9.15 -11.98
N GLY A 73 1.07 -9.58 -12.19
CA GLY A 73 1.49 -10.24 -13.44
C GLY A 73 0.91 -11.65 -13.55
N GLU A 74 0.73 -12.13 -14.79
CA GLU A 74 0.21 -13.48 -15.07
C GLU A 74 1.19 -14.57 -14.64
N ALA A 75 2.49 -14.32 -14.80
CA ALA A 75 3.58 -15.20 -14.35
C ALA A 75 4.00 -14.95 -12.88
N GLY A 76 3.24 -14.15 -12.13
CA GLY A 76 3.61 -13.67 -10.81
C GLY A 76 4.24 -12.27 -10.82
N GLY A 77 4.55 -11.75 -9.63
CA GLY A 77 5.06 -10.39 -9.44
C GLY A 77 4.09 -9.29 -9.88
N ARG A 78 4.66 -8.16 -10.31
CA ARG A 78 3.94 -6.94 -10.69
C ARG A 78 4.23 -6.54 -12.14
N ALA A 79 3.23 -6.00 -12.83
CA ALA A 79 3.33 -5.58 -14.22
C ALA A 79 2.50 -4.32 -14.50
N LEU A 80 2.99 -3.47 -15.40
CA LEU A 80 2.18 -2.44 -16.05
C LEU A 80 1.28 -3.13 -17.08
N ARG A 81 -0.03 -2.95 -16.96
CA ARG A 81 -1.02 -3.48 -17.91
C ARG A 81 -1.76 -2.33 -18.59
N ARG A 82 -2.73 -2.66 -19.46
CA ARG A 82 -3.58 -1.68 -20.17
C ARG A 82 -2.81 -0.68 -21.04
N GLY A 83 -1.60 -1.02 -21.48
CA GLY A 83 -0.79 -0.19 -22.36
C GLY A 83 -0.10 0.99 -21.67
N PHE A 84 -0.03 1.02 -20.33
CA PHE A 84 0.75 2.03 -19.63
C PHE A 84 2.22 1.95 -20.03
N GLN A 85 2.82 3.13 -20.24
CA GLN A 85 4.23 3.28 -20.56
C GLN A 85 4.87 4.25 -19.60
N ILE A 86 6.09 3.92 -19.17
CA ILE A 86 6.95 4.82 -18.41
C ILE A 86 8.11 5.20 -19.34
N PRO A 87 8.19 6.45 -19.83
CA PRO A 87 9.35 6.88 -20.59
C PRO A 87 10.62 6.73 -19.75
N THR A 88 11.72 6.34 -20.38
CA THR A 88 13.01 6.18 -19.71
C THR A 88 13.43 7.45 -18.98
N GLY A 89 13.88 7.33 -17.73
CA GLY A 89 14.29 8.43 -16.87
C GLY A 89 13.12 9.19 -16.22
N THR A 90 11.86 8.74 -16.40
CA THR A 90 10.72 9.37 -15.73
C THR A 90 10.85 9.20 -14.23
N ARG A 91 10.73 10.30 -13.50
CA ARG A 91 10.73 10.33 -12.05
C ARG A 91 9.36 9.92 -11.50
N VAL A 92 9.26 8.74 -10.91
CA VAL A 92 8.01 8.11 -10.47
C VAL A 92 7.91 8.12 -8.95
N LEU A 93 6.82 8.67 -8.43
CA LEU A 93 6.43 8.50 -7.02
C LEU A 93 5.56 7.25 -6.91
N ILE A 94 5.93 6.31 -6.04
CA ILE A 94 5.06 5.16 -5.74
C ILE A 94 4.16 5.51 -4.55
N VAL A 95 2.88 5.17 -4.66
CA VAL A 95 1.95 5.29 -3.53
C VAL A 95 1.13 4.03 -3.32
N ASP A 96 0.82 3.70 -2.06
CA ASP A 96 -0.02 2.54 -1.72
C ASP A 96 -0.86 2.80 -0.46
N ASP A 97 -1.86 1.95 -0.21
CA ASP A 97 -2.73 2.11 0.95
C ASP A 97 -2.02 1.77 2.27
N VAL A 98 -1.58 0.53 2.45
CA VAL A 98 -1.04 0.02 3.70
C VAL A 98 0.18 -0.83 3.41
N VAL A 99 1.31 -0.47 4.02
CA VAL A 99 2.48 -1.36 4.03
C VAL A 99 2.45 -2.26 5.25
N THR A 100 2.61 -3.57 5.01
CA THR A 100 2.72 -4.60 6.06
C THR A 100 4.11 -5.20 6.12
N THR A 101 4.59 -5.76 5.02
CA THR A 101 5.93 -6.35 4.89
C THR A 101 6.84 -5.58 3.92
N GLY A 102 6.27 -4.68 3.12
CA GLY A 102 6.99 -3.98 2.05
C GLY A 102 7.06 -4.75 0.72
N GLY A 103 6.66 -6.02 0.67
CA GLY A 103 6.81 -6.86 -0.54
C GLY A 103 6.11 -6.29 -1.79
N SER A 104 4.87 -5.81 -1.63
CA SER A 104 4.12 -5.18 -2.74
C SER A 104 4.82 -3.93 -3.28
N LEU A 105 5.40 -3.11 -2.40
CA LEU A 105 6.14 -1.91 -2.77
C LEU A 105 7.45 -2.28 -3.49
N ALA A 106 8.18 -3.28 -2.99
CA ALA A 106 9.40 -3.77 -3.63
C ALA A 106 9.13 -4.29 -5.05
N GLU A 107 8.10 -5.14 -5.23
CA GLU A 107 7.71 -5.62 -6.56
C GLU A 107 7.27 -4.46 -7.48
N THR A 108 6.60 -3.44 -6.93
CA THR A 108 6.19 -2.24 -7.67
C THR A 108 7.39 -1.41 -8.11
N SER A 109 8.36 -1.19 -7.21
CA SER A 109 9.62 -0.50 -7.51
C SER A 109 10.40 -1.22 -8.60
N THR A 110 10.53 -2.55 -8.52
CA THR A 110 11.16 -3.37 -9.57
C THR A 110 10.43 -3.21 -10.91
N CYS A 111 9.09 -3.26 -10.91
CA CYS A 111 8.29 -3.09 -12.12
C CYS A 111 8.49 -1.70 -12.75
N VAL A 112 8.53 -0.63 -11.94
CA VAL A 112 8.80 0.74 -12.41
C VAL A 112 10.21 0.85 -12.99
N GLY A 113 11.22 0.29 -12.29
CA GLY A 113 12.61 0.29 -12.75
C GLY A 113 12.79 -0.45 -14.07
N HIS A 114 12.19 -1.64 -14.23
CA HIS A 114 12.21 -2.39 -15.48
C HIS A 114 11.53 -1.66 -16.64
N ALA A 115 10.53 -0.83 -16.35
CA ALA A 115 9.88 0.02 -17.34
C ALA A 115 10.70 1.29 -17.67
N GLY A 116 11.87 1.50 -17.05
CA GLY A 116 12.74 2.65 -17.28
C GLY A 116 12.46 3.86 -16.36
N GLY A 117 11.59 3.71 -15.36
CA GLY A 117 11.31 4.76 -14.39
C GLY A 117 12.34 4.83 -13.26
N GLU A 118 12.54 6.02 -12.72
CA GLU A 118 13.34 6.29 -11.53
C GLU A 118 12.41 6.50 -10.34
N VAL A 119 12.47 5.62 -9.34
CA VAL A 119 11.64 5.79 -8.13
C VAL A 119 12.22 6.92 -7.28
N VAL A 120 11.44 7.98 -7.05
CA VAL A 120 11.89 9.18 -6.31
C VAL A 120 11.35 9.28 -4.89
N GLY A 121 10.54 8.30 -4.50
CA GLY A 121 9.98 8.18 -3.17
C GLY A 121 8.81 7.21 -3.11
N ILE A 122 8.40 6.91 -1.88
CA ILE A 122 7.26 6.05 -1.56
C ILE A 122 6.38 6.75 -0.52
N GLY A 123 5.10 6.93 -0.84
CA GLY A 123 4.09 7.48 0.07
C GLY A 123 2.98 6.47 0.38
N VAL A 124 2.68 6.22 1.65
CA VAL A 124 1.59 5.31 2.04
C VAL A 124 0.58 5.97 2.96
N LEU A 125 -0.67 5.48 2.98
CA LEU A 125 -1.63 5.95 3.98
C LEU A 125 -1.25 5.45 5.37
N ALA A 126 -0.93 4.15 5.49
CA ALA A 126 -0.57 3.56 6.77
C ALA A 126 0.67 2.65 6.69
N ASP A 127 1.54 2.81 7.68
CA ASP A 127 2.70 1.95 7.90
C ASP A 127 2.48 1.03 9.11
N ARG A 128 2.49 -0.29 8.86
CA ARG A 128 2.42 -1.35 9.89
C ARG A 128 3.77 -2.02 10.18
N THR A 129 4.86 -1.54 9.57
CA THR A 129 6.21 -2.04 9.82
C THR A 129 6.87 -1.36 11.02
N SER A 130 6.19 -0.42 11.67
CA SER A 130 6.73 0.44 12.73
C SER A 130 7.98 1.22 12.26
N GLY A 131 7.95 1.77 11.04
CA GLY A 131 9.07 2.52 10.45
C GLY A 131 10.22 1.66 9.92
N ARG A 132 10.10 0.33 9.91
CA ARG A 132 11.15 -0.59 9.43
C ARG A 132 10.96 -1.00 7.97
N THR A 133 10.15 -0.27 7.19
CA THR A 133 9.95 -0.57 5.77
C THR A 133 11.30 -0.53 5.05
N PRO A 134 11.76 -1.63 4.45
CA PRO A 134 13.06 -1.66 3.80
C PRO A 134 12.96 -0.93 2.45
N THR A 135 13.52 0.28 2.40
CA THR A 135 13.62 1.07 1.17
C THR A 135 14.84 1.99 1.21
N ASP A 136 15.43 2.18 0.04
CA ASP A 136 16.56 3.04 -0.24
C ASP A 136 16.15 4.44 -0.74
N VAL A 137 14.85 4.65 -0.99
CA VAL A 137 14.28 5.93 -1.42
C VAL A 137 13.54 6.62 -0.27
N PRO A 138 13.30 7.94 -0.35
CA PRO A 138 12.57 8.64 0.71
C PRO A 138 11.16 8.05 0.92
N PHE A 139 10.85 7.72 2.17
CA PHE A 139 9.59 7.11 2.58
C PHE A 139 8.75 8.08 3.43
N PHE A 140 7.43 8.03 3.25
CA PHE A 140 6.48 8.77 4.06
C PHE A 140 5.20 7.97 4.28
N ALA A 141 4.70 7.99 5.51
CA ALA A 141 3.40 7.44 5.87
C ALA A 141 2.55 8.53 6.52
N CYS A 142 1.28 8.65 6.15
CA CYS A 142 0.35 9.55 6.83
C CYS A 142 0.07 9.12 8.27
N LEU A 143 0.09 7.80 8.51
CA LEU A 143 -0.12 7.18 9.80
C LEU A 143 0.86 6.02 9.99
N THR A 144 1.48 5.92 11.16
CA THR A 144 2.20 4.71 11.58
C THR A 144 1.40 4.05 12.69
N VAL A 145 1.05 2.77 12.51
CA VAL A 145 0.33 1.99 13.52
C VAL A 145 1.13 0.76 13.91
N ASP A 146 1.15 0.46 15.20
CA ASP A 146 1.69 -0.79 15.72
C ASP A 146 0.52 -1.72 16.05
N PHE A 147 0.32 -2.73 15.20
CA PHE A 147 -0.71 -3.74 15.37
C PHE A 147 -0.04 -5.10 15.59
N PRO A 148 0.23 -5.45 16.86
CA PRO A 148 0.77 -6.75 17.20
C PRO A 148 -0.04 -7.88 16.60
N SER A 149 0.67 -8.90 16.15
CA SER A 149 0.07 -10.14 15.69
C SER A 149 0.77 -11.30 16.34
N TYR A 150 0.08 -12.41 16.53
CA TYR A 150 0.55 -13.59 17.25
C TYR A 150 0.26 -14.85 16.43
N ALA A 151 1.03 -15.92 16.65
CA ALA A 151 0.56 -17.24 16.23
C ALA A 151 -0.73 -17.57 17.03
N PRO A 152 -1.67 -18.38 16.49
CA PRO A 152 -2.91 -18.71 17.19
C PRO A 152 -2.71 -19.22 18.63
N GLU A 153 -1.67 -20.02 18.85
CA GLU A 153 -1.26 -20.60 20.13
C GLU A 153 -0.67 -19.58 21.13
N GLU A 154 -0.15 -18.45 20.63
CA GLU A 154 0.43 -17.36 21.44
C GLU A 154 -0.53 -16.17 21.58
N CYS A 155 -1.72 -16.24 20.96
CA CYS A 155 -2.63 -15.12 20.90
C CYS A 155 -3.40 -14.96 22.23
N PRO A 156 -3.31 -13.80 22.91
CA PRO A 156 -4.02 -13.58 24.18
C PRO A 156 -5.55 -13.66 23.99
N LEU A 157 -6.06 -13.21 22.84
CA LEU A 157 -7.49 -13.27 22.52
C LEU A 157 -7.97 -14.72 22.30
N CYS A 158 -7.11 -15.60 21.80
CA CYS A 158 -7.40 -17.03 21.71
C CYS A 158 -7.44 -17.67 23.11
N ALA A 159 -6.48 -17.34 23.98
CA ALA A 159 -6.45 -17.82 25.35
C ALA A 159 -7.72 -17.40 26.14
N GLU A 160 -8.21 -16.19 25.89
CA GLU A 160 -9.46 -15.66 26.45
C GLU A 160 -10.73 -16.17 25.74
N ARG A 161 -10.60 -16.99 24.68
CA ARG A 161 -11.71 -17.51 23.86
C ARG A 161 -12.60 -16.42 23.25
N ILE A 162 -12.04 -15.25 22.96
CA ILE A 162 -12.75 -14.19 22.25
C ILE A 162 -13.04 -14.68 20.82
N PRO A 163 -14.29 -14.65 20.32
CA PRO A 163 -14.62 -15.10 18.97
C PRO A 163 -13.85 -14.33 17.89
N VAL A 164 -13.35 -15.05 16.88
CA VAL A 164 -12.75 -14.45 15.69
C VAL A 164 -13.85 -13.76 14.89
N ALA A 165 -13.64 -12.48 14.55
CA ALA A 165 -14.55 -11.72 13.70
C ALA A 165 -14.62 -12.33 12.29
N GLU A 166 -15.80 -12.23 11.66
CA GLU A 166 -15.97 -12.70 10.29
C GLU A 166 -14.99 -12.02 9.31
N PRO A 167 -14.47 -12.74 8.31
CA PRO A 167 -13.57 -12.19 7.31
C PRO A 167 -14.22 -11.01 6.57
N ARG A 168 -13.54 -9.86 6.55
CA ARG A 168 -13.95 -8.69 5.77
C ARG A 168 -13.11 -8.65 4.47
N GLY A 169 -13.63 -9.26 3.39
CA GLY A 169 -12.96 -9.29 2.07
C GLY A 169 -13.01 -10.66 1.35
N THR A 170 -12.31 -10.77 0.20
CA THR A 170 -12.37 -11.95 -0.69
C THR A 170 -11.80 -13.22 -0.04
N SER A 171 -12.70 -14.01 0.54
CA SER A 171 -12.80 -15.49 0.51
C SER A 171 -11.53 -16.36 0.36
N LYS A 172 -10.40 -15.99 0.94
CA LYS A 172 -9.45 -17.02 1.41
C LYS A 172 -9.94 -17.46 2.77
N ARG A 173 -10.62 -18.61 2.82
CA ARG A 173 -10.94 -19.29 4.07
C ARG A 173 -9.63 -19.42 4.85
N VAL A 174 -9.52 -18.69 5.96
CA VAL A 174 -8.51 -18.98 6.97
C VAL A 174 -8.91 -20.36 7.49
N ALA A 175 -8.04 -21.35 7.30
CA ALA A 175 -8.25 -22.67 7.89
C ALA A 175 -8.29 -22.46 9.41
N VAL A 176 -9.45 -22.77 10.00
CA VAL A 176 -9.65 -22.84 11.45
C VAL A 176 -9.03 -24.14 11.95
#